data_AF-A0A4Y2NEF0-F1
#
_entry.id   AF-A0A4Y2NEF0-F1
#
_cell.length_a   1.000
_cell.length_b   1.000
_cell.length_c   1.000
_cell.angle_alpha   90.00
_cell.angle_beta   90.00
_cell.angle_gamma   90.00
#
_symmetry.space_group_name_H-M   'P 1'
#
loop_
_entity.id
_entity.type
_entity.pdbx_description
1 polymer ?
#
loop_
_entity_poly.entity_id
_entity_poly.type
_entity_poly.pdbx_seq_one_letter_code
_entity_poly.pdbx_strand_id
1 'polypeptide(L)'
;MPRLPASPIIPLLSRHGFILRKYFTNGPEHVFEVITSSRVLPVNLLKVIDPVIQINAFFEYPENLILSVIVDKRDHMRELGFIIITKARNLVSKGKSIRNQRPKINFLATDYIEMIHWNTIALSPPPLLRRFANQEIWSKVESDGTAAEGKLTNSYVITKQWNDV
;
A
#
# COMPACT_ATOMS: atom_id res chain seq x y z
N MET A 1 -8.94 19.86 -55.41
CA MET A 1 -8.24 19.51 -54.16
C MET A 1 -9.27 19.15 -53.10
N PRO A 2 -9.32 17.89 -52.61
CA PRO A 2 -10.25 17.50 -51.56
C PRO A 2 -9.67 17.83 -50.17
N ARG A 3 -10.48 18.47 -49.32
CA ARG A 3 -10.17 18.70 -47.89
C ARG A 3 -10.27 17.38 -47.13
N LEU A 4 -9.22 17.01 -46.42
CA LEU A 4 -9.24 15.93 -45.43
C LEU A 4 -10.09 16.38 -44.21
N PRO A 5 -10.93 15.51 -43.64
CA PRO A 5 -11.62 15.82 -42.39
C PRO A 5 -10.62 15.84 -41.22
N ALA A 6 -10.80 16.80 -40.32
CA ALA A 6 -10.03 16.90 -39.09
C ALA A 6 -10.16 15.60 -38.28
N SER A 7 -9.04 14.90 -38.13
CA SER A 7 -8.91 13.77 -37.21
C SER A 7 -9.17 14.26 -35.77
N PRO A 8 -10.08 13.63 -34.99
CA PRO A 8 -10.23 13.97 -33.60
C PRO A 8 -8.94 13.58 -32.88
N ILE A 9 -8.30 14.58 -32.26
CA ILE A 9 -7.23 14.38 -31.29
C ILE A 9 -7.84 13.61 -30.13
N ILE A 10 -7.73 12.29 -30.16
CA ILE A 10 -7.94 11.45 -28.98
C ILE A 10 -6.93 11.96 -27.94
N PRO A 11 -7.36 12.41 -26.74
CA PRO A 11 -6.42 12.92 -25.77
C PRO A 11 -5.49 11.77 -25.38
N LEU A 12 -4.21 11.95 -25.68
CA LEU A 12 -3.07 11.09 -25.33
C LEU A 12 -2.79 11.11 -23.82
N LEU A 13 -3.84 11.13 -22.99
CA LEU A 13 -3.80 11.20 -21.53
C LEU A 13 -4.18 9.87 -20.87
N SER A 14 -4.33 8.78 -21.64
CA SER A 14 -4.42 7.41 -21.12
C SER A 14 -3.04 6.74 -20.95
N ARG A 15 -1.95 7.37 -21.43
CA ARG A 15 -0.58 6.81 -21.37
C ARG A 15 0.28 7.32 -20.22
N HIS A 16 -0.28 8.13 -19.33
CA HIS A 16 0.33 8.45 -18.04
C HIS A 16 -0.34 7.61 -16.94
N GLY A 17 -0.47 6.30 -17.21
CA GLY A 17 -0.60 5.31 -16.15
C GLY A 17 0.57 5.54 -15.19
N PHE A 18 0.24 6.14 -14.07
CA PHE A 18 1.16 6.76 -13.14
C PHE A 18 2.36 5.86 -12.84
N ILE A 19 3.56 6.48 -12.82
CA ILE A 19 4.90 5.89 -12.61
C ILE A 19 5.01 4.99 -11.34
N LEU A 20 3.97 4.91 -10.52
CA LEU A 20 3.86 3.97 -9.39
C LEU A 20 3.84 2.49 -9.81
N ARG A 21 3.28 2.14 -10.99
CA ARG A 21 2.87 0.75 -11.26
C ARG A 21 4.00 -0.27 -11.48
N LYS A 22 5.24 0.14 -11.74
CA LYS A 22 6.24 -0.81 -12.29
C LYS A 22 7.37 -1.21 -11.33
N TYR A 23 7.64 -0.48 -10.25
CA TYR A 23 8.85 -0.76 -9.45
C TYR A 23 8.72 -0.67 -7.92
N PHE A 24 7.60 -0.22 -7.34
CA PHE A 24 7.52 -0.02 -5.88
C PHE A 24 6.35 -0.73 -5.17
N THR A 25 5.38 -1.26 -5.91
CA THR A 25 4.11 -1.76 -5.33
C THR A 25 4.12 -3.23 -4.91
N ASN A 26 5.07 -4.02 -5.40
CA ASN A 26 5.16 -5.45 -5.04
C ASN A 26 6.21 -5.71 -3.95
N GLY A 27 6.91 -4.66 -3.51
CA GLY A 27 7.99 -4.79 -2.53
C GLY A 27 7.57 -5.54 -1.27
N PRO A 28 6.50 -5.11 -0.58
CA PRO A 28 6.00 -5.80 0.62
C PRO A 28 5.57 -7.25 0.36
N GLU A 29 4.97 -7.53 -0.80
CA GLU A 29 4.57 -8.90 -1.16
C GLU A 29 5.80 -9.81 -1.28
N HIS A 30 6.90 -9.32 -1.89
CA HIS A 30 8.13 -10.10 -2.00
C HIS A 30 8.79 -10.37 -0.65
N VAL A 31 8.81 -9.39 0.27
CA VAL A 31 9.36 -9.63 1.60
C VAL A 31 8.45 -10.57 2.39
N PHE A 32 7.14 -10.48 2.25
CA PHE A 32 6.19 -11.44 2.81
C PHE A 32 6.44 -12.86 2.29
N GLU A 33 6.72 -13.02 0.99
CA GLU A 33 7.07 -14.31 0.38
C GLU A 33 8.38 -14.86 0.93
N VAL A 34 9.40 -14.01 1.15
CA VAL A 34 10.66 -14.40 1.78
C VAL A 34 10.45 -14.87 3.22
N ILE A 35 9.65 -14.14 4.01
CA ILE A 35 9.28 -14.56 5.39
C ILE A 35 8.51 -15.86 5.37
N THR A 36 7.54 -16.00 4.47
CA THR A 36 6.73 -17.22 4.35
C THR A 36 7.61 -18.42 3.99
N SER A 37 8.55 -18.22 3.06
CA SER A 37 9.51 -19.23 2.66
C SER A 37 10.50 -19.57 3.77
N SER A 38 10.91 -18.59 4.60
CA SER A 38 11.86 -18.86 5.70
C SER A 38 11.25 -19.73 6.79
N ARG A 39 9.92 -19.72 6.99
CA ARG A 39 9.23 -20.49 8.05
C ARG A 39 9.46 -22.00 8.00
N VAL A 40 9.80 -22.56 6.84
CA VAL A 40 10.06 -24.00 6.70
C VAL A 40 11.46 -24.39 7.19
N LEU A 41 12.32 -23.39 7.43
CA LEU A 41 13.70 -23.62 7.85
C LEU A 41 13.78 -23.99 9.33
N PRO A 42 14.80 -24.79 9.73
CA PRO A 42 15.01 -25.11 11.12
C PRO A 42 15.39 -23.85 11.93
N VAL A 43 15.03 -23.86 13.22
CA VAL A 43 15.13 -22.71 14.14
C VAL A 43 16.54 -22.10 14.20
N ASN A 44 17.58 -22.91 14.05
CA ASN A 44 18.96 -22.42 14.01
C ASN A 44 19.25 -21.52 12.79
N LEU A 45 18.62 -21.78 11.64
CA LEU A 45 18.75 -20.94 10.45
C LEU A 45 17.88 -19.68 10.56
N LEU A 46 16.67 -19.80 11.11
CA LEU A 46 15.80 -18.64 11.37
C LEU A 46 16.49 -17.59 12.25
N LYS A 47 17.25 -18.02 13.27
CA LYS A 47 18.07 -17.11 14.12
C LYS A 47 19.09 -16.27 13.34
N VAL A 48 19.52 -16.72 12.16
CA VAL A 48 20.44 -15.99 11.29
C VAL A 48 19.69 -15.16 10.24
N ILE A 49 18.61 -15.71 9.69
CA ILE A 49 17.88 -15.12 8.57
C ILE A 49 16.94 -14.00 9.01
N ASP A 50 16.22 -14.16 10.13
CA ASP A 50 15.25 -13.17 10.59
C ASP A 50 15.91 -11.81 10.86
N PRO A 51 17.09 -11.71 11.51
CA PRO A 51 17.80 -10.44 11.63
C PRO A 51 18.18 -9.82 10.28
N VAL A 52 18.55 -10.64 9.28
CA VAL A 52 18.91 -10.17 7.93
C VAL A 52 17.69 -9.59 7.22
N ILE A 53 16.54 -10.26 7.31
CA ILE A 53 15.27 -9.74 6.79
C ILE A 53 14.92 -8.43 7.51
N GLN A 54 15.00 -8.41 8.85
CA GLN A 54 14.67 -7.23 9.66
C GLN A 54 15.51 -5.99 9.31
N ILE A 55 16.78 -6.16 8.95
CA ILE A 55 17.67 -5.04 8.58
C ILE A 55 17.41 -4.60 7.13
N ASN A 56 17.03 -5.52 6.24
CA ASN A 56 16.80 -5.26 4.82
C ASN A 56 15.36 -4.90 4.45
N ALA A 57 14.47 -4.84 5.44
CA ALA A 57 13.06 -4.59 5.28
C ALA A 57 12.70 -3.12 4.99
N PHE A 58 13.22 -2.63 3.87
CA PHE A 58 12.93 -1.30 3.36
C PHE A 58 11.50 -1.19 2.78
N PHE A 59 10.94 -2.27 2.25
CA PHE A 59 9.62 -2.21 1.64
C PHE A 59 8.50 -2.15 2.68
N GLU A 60 8.81 -2.49 3.92
CA GLU A 60 7.90 -2.60 5.06
C GLU A 60 7.66 -1.24 5.72
N TYR A 61 8.33 -0.17 5.26
CA TYR A 61 7.99 1.17 5.72
C TYR A 61 6.49 1.44 5.48
N PRO A 62 5.78 2.05 6.44
CA PRO A 62 4.34 2.30 6.33
C PRO A 62 3.96 2.99 5.03
N GLU A 63 4.76 3.96 4.58
CA GLU A 63 4.53 4.67 3.32
C GLU A 63 4.56 3.75 2.09
N ASN A 64 5.51 2.81 2.03
CA ASN A 64 5.66 1.85 0.93
C ASN A 64 4.56 0.78 0.99
N LEU A 65 4.22 0.34 2.19
CA LEU A 65 3.15 -0.63 2.43
C LEU A 65 1.80 -0.08 1.97
N ILE A 66 1.45 1.15 2.38
CA ILE A 66 0.22 1.85 1.96
C ILE A 66 0.13 2.00 0.44
N LEU A 67 1.24 2.32 -0.23
CA LEU A 67 1.29 2.43 -1.69
C LEU A 67 1.04 1.10 -2.40
N SER A 68 1.38 -0.02 -1.76
CA SER A 68 1.12 -1.37 -2.28
C SER A 68 -0.35 -1.73 -2.07
N VAL A 69 -0.89 -1.43 -0.89
CA VAL A 69 -2.28 -1.70 -0.49
C VAL A 69 -3.28 -0.97 -1.39
N ILE A 70 -3.03 0.28 -1.77
CA ILE A 70 -3.96 1.07 -2.60
C ILE A 70 -4.06 0.57 -4.05
N VAL A 71 -3.08 -0.19 -4.52
CA VAL A 71 -3.08 -0.81 -5.85
C VAL A 71 -3.30 -2.32 -5.80
N ASP A 72 -3.62 -2.86 -4.61
CA ASP A 72 -3.89 -4.29 -4.43
C ASP A 72 -5.02 -4.74 -5.37
N LYS A 73 -5.00 -6.02 -5.74
CA LYS A 73 -6.02 -6.61 -6.61
C LYS A 73 -7.36 -6.77 -5.87
N ARG A 74 -7.32 -6.86 -4.54
CA ARG A 74 -8.47 -7.07 -3.66
C ARG A 74 -9.12 -5.73 -3.32
N ASP A 75 -10.42 -5.61 -3.58
CA ASP A 75 -11.18 -4.37 -3.36
C ASP A 75 -11.09 -3.86 -1.91
N HIS A 76 -11.29 -4.76 -0.93
CA HIS A 76 -11.25 -4.43 0.49
C HIS A 76 -9.88 -3.92 0.95
N MET A 77 -8.79 -4.37 0.32
CA MET A 77 -7.45 -3.87 0.61
C MET A 77 -7.27 -2.47 0.09
N ARG A 78 -7.71 -2.18 -1.13
CA ARG A 78 -7.60 -0.83 -1.68
C ARG A 78 -8.41 0.20 -0.88
N GLU A 79 -9.61 -0.19 -0.45
CA GLU A 79 -10.44 0.62 0.44
C GLU A 79 -9.74 0.86 1.79
N LEU A 80 -9.14 -0.18 2.38
CA LEU A 80 -8.31 -0.05 3.59
C LEU A 80 -7.14 0.94 3.38
N GLY A 81 -6.43 0.83 2.25
CA GLY A 81 -5.34 1.74 1.90
C GLY A 81 -5.81 3.20 1.84
N PHE A 82 -6.97 3.46 1.23
CA PHE A 82 -7.57 4.79 1.18
C PHE A 82 -7.92 5.34 2.57
N ILE A 83 -8.49 4.51 3.46
CA ILE A 83 -8.80 4.88 4.84
C ILE A 83 -7.52 5.29 5.57
N ILE A 84 -6.46 4.48 5.46
CA ILE A 84 -5.17 4.74 6.11
C ILE A 84 -4.58 6.07 5.61
N ILE A 85 -4.60 6.33 4.30
CA ILE A 85 -4.10 7.60 3.73
C ILE A 85 -4.87 8.80 4.26
N THR A 86 -6.20 8.70 4.31
CA THR A 86 -7.06 9.79 4.78
C THR A 86 -6.78 10.08 6.26
N LYS A 87 -6.63 9.05 7.09
CA LYS A 87 -6.23 9.18 8.50
C LYS A 87 -4.84 9.80 8.64
N ALA A 88 -3.86 9.30 7.88
CA ALA A 88 -2.50 9.82 7.88
C ALA A 88 -2.44 11.33 7.58
N ARG A 89 -3.22 11.81 6.59
CA ARG A 89 -3.32 13.24 6.24
C ARG A 89 -3.88 14.07 7.38
N ASN A 90 -4.90 13.57 8.08
CA ASN A 90 -5.53 14.26 9.21
C ASN A 90 -4.63 14.30 10.45
N LEU A 91 -3.74 13.32 10.62
CA LEU A 91 -2.77 13.27 11.72
C LEU A 91 -1.59 14.24 11.56
N VAL A 92 -1.37 14.80 10.36
CA VAL A 92 -0.32 15.80 10.12
C VAL A 92 -0.68 17.13 10.79
N SER A 93 -0.47 17.21 12.09
CA SER A 93 -0.40 18.47 12.85
C SER A 93 1.06 18.92 12.95
N LYS A 94 1.42 19.98 12.21
CA LYS A 94 2.57 20.89 12.43
C LYS A 94 3.93 20.31 12.91
N GLY A 95 4.35 19.14 12.45
CA GLY A 95 5.67 18.57 12.76
C GLY A 95 6.40 18.05 11.52
N LYS A 96 7.73 18.18 11.48
CA LYS A 96 8.56 17.51 10.46
C LYS A 96 8.35 16.00 10.61
N SER A 97 7.95 15.31 9.52
CA SER A 97 7.87 13.85 9.47
C SER A 97 9.28 13.29 9.63
N ILE A 98 9.62 12.84 10.83
CA ILE A 98 10.92 12.23 11.13
C ILE A 98 10.84 10.76 10.66
N ARG A 99 11.45 10.47 9.51
CA ARG A 99 11.56 9.14 8.90
C ARG A 99 12.59 8.28 9.62
N ASN A 100 12.46 8.03 10.94
CA ASN A 100 13.59 7.50 11.71
C ASN A 100 13.42 6.14 12.37
N GLN A 101 12.26 5.46 12.28
CA GLN A 101 12.15 4.12 12.85
C GLN A 101 11.84 3.06 11.78
N ARG A 102 12.73 2.06 11.70
CA ARG A 102 12.45 0.83 10.96
C ARG A 102 11.30 0.09 11.64
N PRO A 103 10.29 -0.38 10.90
CA PRO A 103 9.25 -1.22 11.47
C PRO A 103 9.86 -2.47 12.08
N LYS A 104 9.38 -2.87 13.25
CA LYS A 104 9.61 -4.22 13.75
C LYS A 104 8.71 -5.17 12.96
N ILE A 105 9.31 -6.17 12.32
CA ILE A 105 8.59 -7.12 11.47
C ILE A 105 7.96 -8.20 12.32
N ASN A 106 6.70 -8.49 12.02
CA ASN A 106 5.99 -9.67 12.50
C ASN A 106 6.26 -10.85 11.57
N PHE A 107 7.21 -11.72 11.94
CA PHE A 107 7.54 -12.94 11.18
C PHE A 107 6.41 -13.97 11.14
N LEU A 108 5.36 -13.82 11.96
CA LEU A 108 4.18 -14.69 12.00
C LEU A 108 2.98 -14.12 11.23
N ALA A 109 3.14 -12.99 10.52
CA ALA A 109 2.08 -12.36 9.74
C ALA A 109 1.40 -13.32 8.74
N THR A 110 0.09 -13.27 8.61
CA THR A 110 -0.64 -14.11 7.64
C THR A 110 -0.90 -13.38 6.31
N ASP A 111 -0.78 -12.06 6.33
CA ASP A 111 -0.87 -11.18 5.18
C ASP A 111 0.24 -10.11 5.25
N TYR A 112 0.67 -9.57 4.12
CA TYR A 112 1.74 -8.58 4.05
C TYR A 112 1.38 -7.28 4.80
N ILE A 113 0.08 -6.94 4.91
CA ILE A 113 -0.38 -5.80 5.72
C ILE A 113 -0.10 -6.00 7.22
N GLU A 114 -0.03 -7.24 7.70
CA GLU A 114 0.17 -7.58 9.13
C GLU A 114 1.65 -7.68 9.51
N MET A 115 2.57 -7.47 8.56
CA MET A 115 4.01 -7.51 8.80
C MET A 115 4.48 -6.41 9.74
N ILE A 116 3.72 -5.32 9.90
CA ILE A 116 4.06 -4.23 10.81
C ILE A 116 2.97 -4.01 11.85
N HIS A 117 3.38 -3.59 13.04
CA HIS A 117 2.47 -3.19 14.10
C HIS A 117 2.03 -1.74 13.92
N TRP A 118 0.90 -1.53 13.26
CA TRP A 118 0.36 -0.22 12.91
C TRP A 118 0.13 0.71 14.11
N ASN A 119 -0.32 0.18 15.26
CA ASN A 119 -0.58 0.98 16.48
C ASN A 119 0.70 1.60 17.07
N THR A 120 1.86 1.06 16.73
CA THR A 120 3.16 1.49 17.28
C THR A 120 3.95 2.37 16.33
N ILE A 121 3.49 2.53 15.09
CA ILE A 121 4.23 3.20 14.04
C ILE A 121 3.64 4.58 13.78
N ALA A 122 4.51 5.59 13.63
CA ALA A 122 4.07 6.92 13.27
C ALA A 122 3.54 6.92 11.84
N LEU A 123 2.24 7.18 11.69
CA LEU A 123 1.60 7.23 10.39
C LEU A 123 1.84 8.57 9.71
N SER A 124 2.38 8.55 8.50
CA SER A 124 2.63 9.72 7.66
C SER A 124 2.07 9.49 6.26
N PRO A 125 1.45 10.50 5.62
CA PRO A 125 0.94 10.33 4.27
C PRO A 125 2.10 10.12 3.29
N PRO A 126 2.03 9.12 2.39
CA PRO A 126 3.10 8.87 1.43
C PRO A 126 3.43 10.13 0.62
N PRO A 127 4.70 10.59 0.55
CA PRO A 127 5.08 11.79 -0.19
C PRO A 127 4.64 11.78 -1.66
N LEU A 128 4.60 10.59 -2.27
CA LEU A 128 4.13 10.40 -3.64
C LEU A 128 2.65 10.76 -3.81
N LEU A 129 1.84 10.54 -2.77
CA LEU A 129 0.41 10.84 -2.79
C LEU A 129 0.11 12.30 -2.40
N ARG A 130 1.06 13.05 -1.83
CA ARG A 130 0.85 14.43 -1.34
C ARG A 130 0.30 15.39 -2.40
N ARG A 131 0.58 15.14 -3.68
CA ARG A 131 0.14 15.97 -4.80
C ARG A 131 -1.30 15.69 -5.27
N PHE A 132 -1.94 14.63 -4.78
CA PHE A 132 -3.29 14.22 -5.17
C PHE A 132 -4.31 14.52 -4.09
N ALA A 133 -5.47 15.03 -4.46
CA ALA A 133 -6.62 15.17 -3.60
C ALA A 133 -7.21 13.81 -3.20
N ASN A 134 -7.91 13.72 -2.07
CA ASN A 134 -8.56 12.47 -1.65
C ASN A 134 -9.52 11.95 -2.73
N GLN A 135 -10.23 12.85 -3.43
CA GLN A 135 -11.16 12.48 -4.51
C GLN A 135 -10.45 11.83 -5.70
N GLU A 136 -9.26 12.31 -6.09
CA GLU A 136 -8.45 11.73 -7.17
C GLU A 136 -7.91 10.35 -6.79
N ILE A 137 -7.58 10.17 -5.52
CA ILE A 137 -7.12 8.87 -5.00
C ILE A 137 -8.29 7.88 -4.98
N TRP A 138 -9.46 8.31 -4.50
CA TRP A 138 -10.65 7.48 -4.42
C TRP A 138 -11.14 7.02 -5.80
N SER A 139 -11.22 7.94 -6.76
CA SER A 139 -11.63 7.57 -8.13
C SER A 139 -10.72 6.52 -8.75
N LYS A 140 -9.43 6.51 -8.37
CA LYS A 140 -8.50 5.48 -8.81
C LYS A 140 -8.77 4.13 -8.14
N VAL A 141 -8.96 4.11 -6.82
CA VAL A 141 -9.31 2.92 -6.05
C VAL A 141 -10.56 2.24 -6.62
N GLU A 142 -11.59 3.03 -6.98
CA GLU A 142 -12.80 2.52 -7.62
C GLU A 142 -12.55 2.00 -9.04
N SER A 143 -11.77 2.72 -9.85
CA SER A 143 -11.54 2.35 -11.26
C SER A 143 -10.73 1.07 -11.46
N ASP A 144 -9.85 0.71 -10.51
CA ASP A 144 -9.12 -0.56 -10.55
C ASP A 144 -9.97 -1.72 -9.97
N GLY A 145 -11.14 -1.42 -9.40
CA GLY A 145 -12.24 -2.33 -9.06
C GLY A 145 -12.73 -3.08 -10.27
N THR A 146 -12.50 -4.40 -10.33
CA THR A 146 -13.25 -5.22 -11.28
C THR A 146 -14.62 -5.40 -10.66
N ALA A 147 -15.68 -4.93 -11.34
CA ALA A 147 -17.06 -5.13 -10.91
C ALA A 147 -17.39 -6.63 -10.88
N ALA A 148 -17.05 -7.28 -9.77
CA ALA A 148 -17.45 -8.63 -9.42
C ALA A 148 -18.11 -8.55 -8.05
N GLU A 149 -19.36 -8.98 -8.03
CA GLU A 149 -20.34 -8.92 -6.94
C GLU A 149 -19.76 -9.23 -5.55
N GLY A 150 -20.01 -8.32 -4.62
CA GLY A 150 -19.65 -8.51 -3.22
C GLY A 150 -19.79 -7.25 -2.38
N LYS A 151 -20.96 -6.60 -2.40
CA LYS A 151 -21.26 -5.54 -1.43
C LYS A 151 -21.23 -6.12 -0.01
N LEU A 152 -20.37 -5.52 0.81
CA LEU A 152 -20.57 -5.24 2.24
C LEU A 152 -20.84 -6.43 3.17
N THR A 153 -19.81 -7.18 3.57
CA THR A 153 -19.89 -7.94 4.85
C THR A 153 -18.62 -7.96 5.70
N ASN A 154 -17.45 -7.55 5.20
CA ASN A 154 -16.21 -7.61 5.99
C ASN A 154 -15.67 -6.26 6.50
N SER A 155 -16.38 -5.15 6.28
CA SER A 155 -15.97 -3.86 6.83
C SER A 155 -16.00 -3.84 8.37
N TYR A 156 -16.85 -4.62 9.04
CA TYR A 156 -16.96 -4.60 10.51
C TYR A 156 -15.78 -5.23 11.26
N VAL A 157 -15.10 -6.22 10.68
CA VAL A 157 -13.96 -6.89 11.34
C VAL A 157 -12.69 -6.06 11.19
N ILE A 158 -12.47 -5.48 10.00
CA ILE A 158 -11.30 -4.62 9.74
C ILE A 158 -11.47 -3.27 10.45
N THR A 159 -12.63 -2.61 10.38
CA THR A 159 -12.82 -1.30 11.05
C THR A 159 -12.67 -1.35 12.57
N LYS A 160 -13.03 -2.45 13.24
CA LYS A 160 -12.78 -2.60 14.68
C LYS A 160 -11.28 -2.63 15.03
N GLN A 161 -10.45 -3.24 14.19
CA GLN A 161 -9.00 -3.31 14.44
C GLN A 161 -8.27 -1.99 14.14
N TRP A 162 -8.88 -1.10 13.36
CA TRP A 162 -8.29 0.17 12.91
C TRP A 162 -8.87 1.43 13.56
N ASN A 163 -9.95 1.29 14.34
CA ASN A 163 -10.50 2.37 15.16
C ASN A 163 -9.62 2.69 16.39
N ASP A 164 -8.80 1.75 16.84
CA ASP A 164 -7.90 1.89 18.01
C ASP A 164 -6.42 2.19 17.63
N VAL A 165 -6.13 2.29 16.32
CA VAL A 165 -4.86 2.83 15.76
C VAL A 165 -4.91 4.35 15.77
#